data_AF-A0A1G5I6T5-F1
#
_entry.id   AF-A0A1G5I6T5-F1
#
_cell.length_a   1.000
_cell.length_b   1.000
_cell.length_c   1.000
_cell.angle_alpha   90.00
_cell.angle_beta   90.00
_cell.angle_gamma   90.00
#
_symmetry.space_group_name_H-M   'P 1'
#
loop_
_entity.id
_entity.type
_entity.pdbx_description
1 polymer ?
#
loop_
_entity_poly.entity_id
_entity_poly.type
_entity_poly.pdbx_seq_one_letter_code
_entity_poly.pdbx_strand_id
1 'polypeptide(L)'
;MYEEEEMNGEYFCDLMIPIGMRCRPAENLKLNYLRDFSMPLDWMMDYSLDTVIHLFQTGFSDFFRNIELDKEKPLKAAAGMLRINDINNHIISIHHFPQSMWLIDSQPRFIEKMDFRAKRLELYLKQSSNIVLVSCREETKEDMCFFLQMFSKIYPHLKIRLINIRHNERMPYDSYKKENVFDEGKLSYIEYTLNDTEQGRQIYQGNIFVWSKILGKYITSNSFAIRMQWKQLRDHSAQIVIYGAGTQCARVLYWLSNIGINVDGIAVSSMMDNPEEINKLPVRMYSVYPKDVTMVVSIGDKSEAKKIKRILNEHEYKYVYLLDYNMRPISDEE
;
A
#
# COMPACT_ATOMS: atom_id res chain seq x y z
N MET A 1 4.56 -1.12 23.58
CA MET A 1 4.62 0.30 23.19
C MET A 1 6.09 0.63 23.05
N TYR A 2 6.54 0.86 21.83
CA TYR A 2 7.91 1.31 21.56
C TYR A 2 7.87 2.84 21.58
N GLU A 3 8.61 3.46 22.50
CA GLU A 3 8.89 4.89 22.42
C GLU A 3 9.66 5.17 21.14
N GLU A 4 9.42 6.32 20.54
CA GLU A 4 9.89 6.72 19.22
C GLU A 4 11.40 7.00 19.26
N GLU A 5 12.22 5.95 19.41
CA GLU A 5 13.65 6.00 19.15
C GLU A 5 13.89 5.58 17.70
N GLU A 6 14.58 6.44 16.96
CA GLU A 6 15.09 6.20 15.62
C GLU A 6 16.12 5.05 15.67
N MET A 7 15.65 3.81 15.84
CA MET A 7 16.50 2.63 15.78
C MET A 7 16.90 2.41 14.33
N ASN A 8 18.15 2.73 14.00
CA ASN A 8 18.74 2.56 12.66
C ASN A 8 18.13 3.44 11.54
N GLY A 9 17.55 4.59 11.86
CA GLY A 9 16.96 5.51 10.85
C GLY A 9 15.53 5.15 10.43
N GLU A 10 14.85 4.30 11.20
CA GLU A 10 13.47 3.88 10.97
C GLU A 10 12.51 4.53 11.98
N TYR A 11 11.30 4.89 11.52
CA TYR A 11 10.24 5.49 12.32
C TYR A 11 9.13 4.47 12.59
N PHE A 12 8.95 4.11 13.85
CA PHE A 12 7.85 3.26 14.27
C PHE A 12 6.55 4.05 14.35
N CYS A 13 5.49 3.49 13.77
CA CYS A 13 4.14 4.02 13.86
C CYS A 13 3.13 2.90 14.14
N ASP A 14 2.06 3.20 14.89
CA ASP A 14 1.01 2.22 15.18
C ASP A 14 0.08 2.03 13.98
N LEU A 15 -0.14 3.11 13.20
CA LEU A 15 -1.05 3.12 12.06
C LEU A 15 -0.64 4.16 11.01
N MET A 16 -0.73 3.78 9.73
CA MET A 16 -0.62 4.73 8.61
C MET A 16 -1.96 4.85 7.87
N ILE A 17 -2.43 6.09 7.70
CA ILE A 17 -3.76 6.40 7.16
C ILE A 17 -3.61 7.22 5.87
N PRO A 18 -4.09 6.72 4.72
CA PRO A 18 -4.13 7.52 3.51
C PRO A 18 -5.28 8.53 3.58
N ILE A 19 -4.96 9.81 3.36
CA ILE A 19 -5.94 10.92 3.32
C ILE A 19 -5.82 11.76 2.03
N GLY A 20 -5.19 11.22 0.98
CA GLY A 20 -5.02 11.93 -0.29
C GLY A 20 -6.25 11.90 -1.19
N MET A 21 -6.44 12.96 -1.96
CA MET A 21 -7.54 13.14 -2.93
C MET A 21 -7.55 12.15 -4.12
N ARG A 22 -6.62 11.20 -4.15
CA ARG A 22 -6.46 10.15 -5.17
C ARG A 22 -6.14 8.84 -4.48
N CYS A 23 -6.30 7.72 -5.19
CA CYS A 23 -5.95 6.38 -4.70
C CYS A 23 -4.44 6.16 -4.45
N ARG A 24 -3.57 7.09 -4.88
CA ARG A 24 -2.11 6.96 -4.87
C ARG A 24 -1.49 6.70 -3.49
N PRO A 25 -1.85 7.41 -2.40
CA PRO A 25 -1.28 7.12 -1.09
C PRO A 25 -1.70 5.75 -0.56
N ALA A 26 -2.97 5.37 -0.72
CA ALA A 26 -3.45 4.05 -0.29
C ALA A 26 -2.74 2.92 -1.03
N GLU A 27 -2.50 3.08 -2.33
CA GLU A 27 -1.76 2.11 -3.13
C GLU A 27 -0.28 2.05 -2.72
N ASN A 28 0.38 3.19 -2.50
CA ASN A 28 1.77 3.20 -2.07
C ASN A 28 1.97 2.65 -0.65
N LEU A 29 1.04 2.90 0.28
CA LEU A 29 1.05 2.24 1.60
C LEU A 29 0.90 0.73 1.47
N LYS A 30 0.03 0.26 0.57
CA LYS A 30 -0.15 -1.17 0.27
C LYS A 30 1.12 -1.78 -0.33
N LEU A 31 1.76 -1.11 -1.30
CA LEU A 31 3.00 -1.57 -1.94
C LEU A 31 4.20 -1.56 -0.98
N ASN A 32 4.13 -0.76 0.09
CA ASN A 32 5.15 -0.69 1.13
C ASN A 32 4.79 -1.48 2.40
N TYR A 33 3.67 -2.23 2.40
CA TYR A 33 3.23 -3.07 3.52
C TYR A 33 2.97 -2.28 4.81
N LEU A 34 2.64 -1.01 4.64
CA LEU A 34 2.30 -0.07 5.70
C LEU A 34 0.79 0.09 5.86
N ARG A 35 0.01 -0.57 4.98
CA ARG A 35 -1.44 -0.61 5.07
C ARG A 35 -1.90 -1.91 5.73
N ASP A 36 -2.20 -1.84 7.02
CA ASP A 36 -2.63 -3.00 7.80
C ASP A 36 -4.00 -3.53 7.38
N PHE A 37 -4.88 -2.63 6.95
CA PHE A 37 -6.22 -2.99 6.50
C PHE A 37 -6.83 -1.94 5.58
N SER A 38 -7.90 -2.30 4.86
CA SER A 38 -8.60 -1.34 4.00
C SER A 38 -9.43 -0.34 4.80
N MET A 39 -9.24 0.95 4.54
CA MET A 39 -9.93 2.06 5.20
C MET A 39 -11.08 2.62 4.33
N PRO A 40 -12.00 3.44 4.89
CA PRO A 40 -13.11 3.99 4.11
C PRO A 40 -12.67 4.91 2.95
N LEU A 41 -11.65 5.74 3.18
CA LEU A 41 -11.11 6.66 2.16
C LEU A 41 -10.15 5.99 1.17
N ASP A 42 -9.86 4.69 1.34
CA ASP A 42 -9.08 3.94 0.37
C ASP A 42 -9.79 3.95 -0.99
N TRP A 43 -9.05 4.36 -2.01
CA TRP A 43 -9.54 4.39 -3.39
C TRP A 43 -10.74 5.33 -3.62
N MET A 44 -10.91 6.32 -2.76
CA MET A 44 -11.82 7.46 -2.97
C MET A 44 -11.08 8.61 -3.66
N MET A 45 -11.84 9.49 -4.31
CA MET A 45 -11.29 10.63 -5.03
C MET A 45 -12.04 11.93 -4.73
N ASP A 46 -11.36 13.03 -5.00
CA ASP A 46 -11.96 14.36 -5.20
C ASP A 46 -12.66 14.95 -3.97
N TYR A 47 -12.02 14.84 -2.80
CA TYR A 47 -12.56 15.33 -1.53
C TYR A 47 -11.60 16.29 -0.82
N SER A 48 -12.15 17.30 -0.15
CA SER A 48 -11.40 18.35 0.55
C SER A 48 -10.85 17.86 1.90
N LEU A 49 -9.95 18.65 2.50
CA LEU A 49 -9.51 18.44 3.88
C LEU A 49 -10.66 18.59 4.89
N ASP A 50 -11.59 19.51 4.64
CA ASP A 50 -12.78 19.70 5.49
C ASP A 50 -13.69 18.47 5.46
N THR A 51 -13.88 17.86 4.29
CA THR A 51 -14.59 16.58 4.18
C THR A 51 -13.93 15.49 5.01
N VAL A 52 -12.59 15.43 5.04
CA VAL A 52 -11.87 14.48 5.90
C VAL A 52 -12.20 14.76 7.36
N ILE A 53 -12.06 16.00 7.83
CA ILE A 53 -12.40 16.38 9.21
C ILE A 53 -13.84 15.99 9.57
N HIS A 54 -14.79 16.34 8.71
CA HIS A 54 -16.21 16.00 8.89
C HIS A 54 -16.42 14.50 9.06
N LEU A 55 -15.89 13.67 8.15
CA LEU A 55 -16.08 12.23 8.22
C LEU A 55 -15.51 11.60 9.48
N PHE A 56 -14.35 12.07 9.94
CA PHE A 56 -13.77 11.59 11.20
C PHE A 56 -14.58 12.08 12.42
N GLN A 57 -15.12 13.30 12.39
CA GLN A 57 -16.00 13.82 13.45
C GLN A 57 -17.33 13.08 13.54
N THR A 58 -17.92 12.72 12.40
CA THR A 58 -19.23 12.06 12.33
C THR A 58 -19.14 10.54 12.31
N GLY A 59 -17.94 9.97 12.42
CA GLY A 59 -17.73 8.53 12.33
C GLY A 59 -18.21 7.93 11.01
N PHE A 60 -18.13 8.68 9.92
CA PHE A 60 -18.58 8.31 8.57
C PHE A 60 -20.10 8.03 8.46
N SER A 61 -20.92 8.57 9.36
CA SER A 61 -22.35 8.23 9.45
C SER A 61 -23.19 8.61 8.22
N ASP A 62 -22.77 9.62 7.45
CA ASP A 62 -23.41 10.07 6.20
C ASP A 62 -22.65 9.64 4.92
N PHE A 63 -21.57 8.88 5.05
CA PHE A 63 -20.72 8.44 3.94
C PHE A 63 -21.50 7.57 2.93
N PHE A 64 -21.59 8.06 1.69
CA PHE A 64 -22.32 7.49 0.54
C PHE A 64 -23.77 7.11 0.85
N ARG A 65 -24.42 7.83 1.76
CA ARG A 65 -25.87 7.66 2.02
C ARG A 65 -26.73 8.34 0.97
N ASN A 66 -26.25 9.48 0.46
CA ASN A 66 -26.88 10.22 -0.63
C ASN A 66 -25.96 10.22 -1.85
N ILE A 67 -26.31 9.44 -2.88
CA ILE A 67 -25.43 9.21 -4.03
C ILE A 67 -26.12 9.48 -5.35
N GLU A 68 -25.33 9.81 -6.37
CA GLU A 68 -25.76 9.84 -7.76
C GLU A 68 -24.72 9.25 -8.70
N LEU A 69 -25.18 8.80 -9.86
CA LEU A 69 -24.31 8.46 -10.98
C LEU A 69 -23.74 9.76 -11.56
N ASP A 70 -22.43 9.83 -11.79
CA ASP A 70 -21.83 10.92 -12.54
C ASP A 70 -22.37 10.90 -13.97
N LYS A 71 -23.22 11.87 -14.30
CA LYS A 71 -23.90 11.95 -15.60
C LYS A 71 -22.97 12.34 -16.74
N GLU A 72 -21.87 13.04 -16.45
CA GLU A 72 -20.91 13.47 -17.47
C GLU A 72 -19.92 12.36 -17.81
N LYS A 73 -19.51 11.58 -16.80
CA LYS A 73 -18.43 10.59 -16.92
C LYS A 73 -18.79 9.24 -16.28
N PRO A 74 -19.97 8.64 -16.58
CA PRO A 74 -20.46 7.46 -15.88
C PRO A 74 -19.53 6.24 -16.03
N LEU A 75 -18.81 6.16 -17.16
CA LEU A 75 -17.91 5.06 -17.52
C LEU A 75 -16.42 5.40 -17.37
N LYS A 76 -16.06 6.60 -16.90
CA LYS A 76 -14.66 6.98 -16.63
C LYS A 76 -14.20 6.50 -15.25
N ALA A 77 -14.52 5.25 -14.95
CA ALA A 77 -14.17 4.55 -13.71
C ALA A 77 -13.18 3.41 -14.00
N ALA A 78 -12.81 2.63 -12.99
CA ALA A 78 -12.03 1.42 -13.22
C ALA A 78 -12.83 0.43 -14.10
N ALA A 79 -12.14 -0.44 -14.84
CA ALA A 79 -12.78 -1.34 -15.80
C ALA A 79 -13.97 -2.10 -15.17
N GLY A 80 -15.16 -1.96 -15.76
CA GLY A 80 -16.39 -2.58 -15.29
C GLY A 80 -17.08 -1.90 -14.09
N MET A 81 -16.62 -0.72 -13.67
CA MET A 81 -17.20 0.05 -12.56
C MET A 81 -17.95 1.29 -13.07
N LEU A 82 -18.84 1.81 -12.23
CA LEU A 82 -19.53 3.09 -12.36
C LEU A 82 -18.79 4.15 -11.55
N ARG A 83 -18.87 5.39 -12.02
CA ARG A 83 -18.42 6.57 -11.27
C ARG A 83 -19.59 7.15 -10.48
N ILE A 84 -19.52 7.04 -9.15
CA ILE A 84 -20.58 7.44 -8.22
C ILE A 84 -20.11 8.59 -7.35
N ASN A 85 -20.94 9.62 -7.25
CA ASN A 85 -20.72 10.79 -6.40
C ASN A 85 -21.50 10.62 -5.10
N ASP A 86 -20.84 10.81 -3.96
CA ASP A 86 -21.48 11.16 -2.69
C ASP A 86 -21.78 12.66 -2.73
N ILE A 87 -23.07 12.99 -2.76
CA ILE A 87 -23.56 14.36 -2.95
C ILE A 87 -23.22 15.22 -1.73
N ASN A 88 -23.32 14.65 -0.53
CA ASN A 88 -23.20 15.42 0.71
C ASN A 88 -21.74 15.68 1.06
N ASN A 89 -20.88 14.68 0.82
CA ASN A 89 -19.48 14.77 1.19
C ASN A 89 -18.58 15.24 0.03
N HIS A 90 -19.13 15.35 -1.18
CA HIS A 90 -18.39 15.63 -2.41
C HIS A 90 -17.24 14.64 -2.59
N ILE A 91 -17.55 13.34 -2.62
CA ILE A 91 -16.56 12.26 -2.75
C ILE A 91 -16.92 11.40 -3.94
N ILE A 92 -15.91 10.97 -4.69
CA ILE A 92 -16.12 10.16 -5.88
C ILE A 92 -15.55 8.75 -5.68
N SER A 93 -16.40 7.75 -5.93
CA SER A 93 -16.02 6.34 -5.99
C SER A 93 -15.97 5.87 -7.44
N ILE A 94 -14.86 5.24 -7.83
CA ILE A 94 -14.66 4.67 -9.18
C ILE A 94 -14.31 3.17 -9.16
N HIS A 95 -14.29 2.54 -7.99
CA HIS A 95 -13.82 1.16 -7.80
C HIS A 95 -14.85 0.20 -7.20
N HIS A 96 -16.00 0.71 -6.76
CA HIS A 96 -16.85 -0.05 -5.84
C HIS A 96 -18.24 -0.40 -6.35
N PHE A 97 -18.70 0.26 -7.42
CA PHE A 97 -20.04 0.08 -7.95
C PHE A 97 -19.94 -0.58 -9.33
N PRO A 98 -20.19 -1.89 -9.47
CA PRO A 98 -20.04 -2.57 -10.75
C PRO A 98 -21.16 -2.18 -11.72
N GLN A 99 -20.84 -2.07 -13.01
CA GLN A 99 -21.83 -1.79 -14.07
C GLN A 99 -22.87 -2.91 -14.21
N SER A 100 -22.53 -4.12 -13.75
CA SER A 100 -23.40 -5.30 -13.78
C SER A 100 -24.45 -5.34 -12.66
N MET A 101 -24.53 -4.31 -11.82
CA MET A 101 -25.45 -4.26 -10.67
C MET A 101 -26.14 -2.90 -10.57
N TRP A 102 -27.43 -2.92 -10.22
CA TRP A 102 -28.18 -1.70 -10.00
C TRP A 102 -27.68 -0.94 -8.76
N LEU A 103 -27.82 0.38 -8.76
CA LEU A 103 -27.43 1.24 -7.63
C LEU A 103 -28.19 0.89 -6.35
N ILE A 104 -29.49 0.60 -6.46
CA ILE A 104 -30.35 0.21 -5.34
C ILE A 104 -29.84 -1.06 -4.62
N ASP A 105 -29.17 -1.97 -5.34
CA ASP A 105 -28.63 -3.22 -4.79
C ASP A 105 -27.17 -3.06 -4.31
N SER A 106 -26.38 -2.25 -5.02
CA SER A 106 -24.95 -2.07 -4.74
C SER A 106 -24.67 -1.09 -3.61
N GLN A 107 -25.50 -0.04 -3.44
CA GLN A 107 -25.32 0.96 -2.39
C GLN A 107 -25.43 0.38 -0.97
N PRO A 108 -26.46 -0.42 -0.60
CA PRO A 108 -26.53 -0.99 0.75
C PRO A 108 -25.31 -1.86 1.09
N ARG A 109 -24.82 -2.65 0.12
CA ARG A 109 -23.61 -3.48 0.28
C ARG A 109 -22.35 -2.65 0.45
N PHE A 110 -22.26 -1.55 -0.30
CA PHE A 110 -21.16 -0.59 -0.16
C PHE A 110 -21.17 0.04 1.23
N ILE A 111 -22.33 0.52 1.68
CA ILE A 111 -22.55 1.12 3.00
C ILE A 111 -22.12 0.16 4.10
N GLU A 112 -22.64 -1.07 4.11
CA GLU A 112 -22.30 -2.08 5.12
C GLU A 112 -20.78 -2.32 5.22
N LYS A 113 -20.13 -2.45 4.05
CA LYS A 113 -18.68 -2.63 3.96
C LYS A 113 -17.91 -1.40 4.49
N MET A 114 -18.36 -0.19 4.19
CA MET A 114 -17.68 1.03 4.62
C MET A 114 -17.91 1.32 6.11
N ASP A 115 -19.10 1.02 6.64
CA ASP A 115 -19.39 1.09 8.07
C ASP A 115 -18.49 0.14 8.86
N PHE A 116 -18.30 -1.08 8.37
CA PHE A 116 -17.35 -2.02 8.98
C PHE A 116 -15.93 -1.46 8.99
N ARG A 117 -15.48 -0.89 7.87
CA ARG A 117 -14.14 -0.28 7.77
C ARG A 117 -13.99 0.94 8.68
N ALA A 118 -15.01 1.78 8.79
CA ALA A 118 -15.01 2.97 9.64
C ALA A 118 -14.93 2.58 11.12
N LYS A 119 -15.76 1.62 11.56
CA LYS A 119 -15.73 1.09 12.93
C LYS A 119 -14.36 0.49 13.28
N ARG A 120 -13.75 -0.25 12.35
CA ARG A 120 -12.40 -0.80 12.54
C ARG A 120 -11.36 0.31 12.61
N LEU A 121 -11.38 1.29 11.71
CA LEU A 121 -10.45 2.41 11.74
C LEU A 121 -10.52 3.17 13.07
N GLU A 122 -11.73 3.47 13.54
CA GLU A 122 -11.99 4.13 14.81
C GLU A 122 -11.45 3.34 16.01
N LEU A 123 -11.58 2.00 16.00
CA LEU A 123 -11.00 1.14 17.03
C LEU A 123 -9.47 1.28 17.09
N TYR A 124 -8.80 1.25 15.94
CA TYR A 124 -7.34 1.37 15.87
C TYR A 124 -6.87 2.77 16.28
N LEU A 125 -7.58 3.83 15.88
CA LEU A 125 -7.28 5.21 16.29
C LEU A 125 -7.36 5.39 17.82
N LYS A 126 -8.34 4.75 18.46
CA LYS A 126 -8.47 4.76 19.94
C LYS A 126 -7.35 4.02 20.65
N GLN A 127 -6.78 2.99 20.04
CA GLN A 127 -5.73 2.15 20.62
C GLN A 127 -4.31 2.63 20.30
N SER A 128 -4.17 3.42 19.24
CA SER A 128 -2.88 3.96 18.80
C SER A 128 -2.40 5.08 19.74
N SER A 129 -1.10 5.26 19.80
CA SER A 129 -0.43 6.40 20.43
C SER A 129 0.24 7.30 19.40
N ASN A 130 0.74 6.73 18.30
CA ASN A 130 1.41 7.45 17.23
C ASN A 130 0.87 7.00 15.86
N ILE A 131 0.49 7.97 15.02
CA ILE A 131 -0.04 7.68 13.68
C ILE A 131 0.62 8.56 12.63
N VAL A 132 0.58 8.08 11.39
CA VAL A 132 1.04 8.83 10.22
C VAL A 132 -0.09 9.00 9.22
N LEU A 133 -0.44 10.25 8.92
CA LEU A 133 -1.34 10.61 7.83
C LEU A 133 -0.51 10.78 6.55
N VAL A 134 -0.92 10.17 5.44
CA VAL A 134 -0.18 10.21 4.16
C VAL A 134 -1.08 10.76 3.04
N SER A 135 -0.61 11.79 2.35
CA SER A 135 -1.33 12.46 1.27
C SER A 135 -0.46 12.75 0.05
N CYS A 136 -1.13 13.08 -1.06
CA CYS A 136 -0.53 13.70 -2.25
C CYS A 136 -1.46 14.85 -2.69
N ARG A 137 -1.45 15.92 -1.90
CA ARG A 137 -2.39 17.04 -1.93
C ARG A 137 -1.71 18.30 -2.41
N GLU A 138 -2.48 19.16 -3.08
CA GLU A 138 -1.99 20.40 -3.70
C GLU A 138 -2.39 21.67 -2.90
N GLU A 139 -3.21 21.53 -1.86
CA GLU A 139 -3.56 22.57 -0.88
C GLU A 139 -2.31 23.23 -0.25
N THR A 140 -2.42 24.45 0.29
CA THR A 140 -1.25 25.17 0.80
C THR A 140 -0.67 24.52 2.06
N LYS A 141 0.54 24.90 2.46
CA LYS A 141 1.13 24.41 3.72
C LYS A 141 0.29 24.86 4.92
N GLU A 142 -0.24 26.07 4.86
CA GLU A 142 -1.13 26.66 5.86
C GLU A 142 -2.41 25.84 6.01
N ASP A 143 -3.05 25.45 4.89
CA ASP A 143 -4.24 24.59 4.90
C ASP A 143 -3.94 23.21 5.51
N MET A 144 -2.79 22.63 5.17
CA MET A 144 -2.35 21.34 5.71
C MET A 144 -2.05 21.42 7.22
N CYS A 145 -1.43 22.51 7.68
CA CYS A 145 -1.21 22.78 9.10
C CYS A 145 -2.55 22.94 9.84
N PHE A 146 -3.47 23.73 9.30
CA PHE A 146 -4.80 23.93 9.88
C PHE A 146 -5.58 22.61 9.97
N PHE A 147 -5.56 21.81 8.90
CA PHE A 147 -6.14 20.47 8.89
C PHE A 147 -5.55 19.59 10.00
N LEU A 148 -4.23 19.54 10.13
CA LEU A 148 -3.57 18.70 11.13
C LEU A 148 -3.95 19.14 12.56
N GLN A 149 -4.04 20.44 12.80
CA GLN A 149 -4.53 20.98 14.08
C GLN A 149 -5.99 20.58 14.34
N MET A 150 -6.88 20.69 13.36
CA MET A 150 -8.28 20.30 13.49
C MET A 150 -8.43 18.80 13.73
N PHE A 151 -7.68 17.97 13.01
CA PHE A 151 -7.67 16.53 13.17
C PHE A 151 -7.19 16.13 14.58
N SER A 152 -6.16 16.81 15.10
CA SER A 152 -5.65 16.56 16.45
C SER A 152 -6.66 16.82 17.56
N LYS A 153 -7.65 17.72 17.33
CA LYS A 153 -8.74 17.98 18.28
C LYS A 153 -9.74 16.82 18.36
N ILE A 154 -9.88 16.04 17.28
CA ILE A 154 -10.73 14.84 17.26
C ILE A 154 -10.10 13.73 18.11
N TYR A 155 -8.77 13.60 18.07
CA TYR A 155 -8.01 12.56 18.77
C TYR A 155 -6.83 13.16 19.58
N PRO A 156 -7.09 13.84 20.72
CA PRO A 156 -6.08 14.61 21.46
C PRO A 156 -5.00 13.75 22.14
N HIS A 157 -5.22 12.44 22.26
CA HIS A 157 -4.23 11.53 22.82
C HIS A 157 -3.10 11.23 21.83
N LEU A 158 -3.36 11.28 20.52
CA LEU A 158 -2.42 10.87 19.47
C LEU A 158 -1.25 11.82 19.27
N LYS A 159 -0.08 11.25 19.02
CA LYS A 159 1.01 11.89 18.28
C LYS A 159 0.75 11.68 16.78
N ILE A 160 0.75 12.75 16.00
CA ILE A 160 0.31 12.73 14.60
C ILE A 160 1.40 13.33 13.72
N ARG A 161 1.87 12.54 12.76
CA ARG A 161 2.72 13.03 11.68
C ARG A 161 1.93 13.10 10.39
N LEU A 162 1.99 14.23 9.70
CA LEU A 162 1.49 14.37 8.34
C LEU A 162 2.66 14.28 7.35
N ILE A 163 2.52 13.44 6.34
CA ILE A 163 3.42 13.34 5.20
C ILE A 163 2.62 13.73 3.96
N ASN A 164 3.02 14.83 3.31
CA ASN A 164 2.46 15.20 2.02
C ASN A 164 3.49 15.04 0.90
N ILE A 165 3.08 14.40 -0.19
CA ILE A 165 3.88 14.27 -1.41
C ILE A 165 3.40 15.29 -2.46
N ARG A 166 4.30 16.17 -2.89
CA ARG A 166 4.10 17.15 -3.96
C ARG A 166 4.69 16.65 -5.26
N HIS A 167 3.93 16.79 -6.33
CA HIS A 167 4.43 16.52 -7.67
C HIS A 167 5.20 17.74 -8.23
N ASN A 168 6.40 17.51 -8.74
CA ASN A 168 7.16 18.46 -9.53
C ASN A 168 7.93 17.73 -10.64
N GLU A 169 7.41 17.76 -11.87
CA GLU A 169 8.01 17.14 -13.05
C GLU A 169 9.44 17.58 -13.37
N ARG A 170 9.89 18.74 -12.85
CA ARG A 170 11.25 19.26 -13.07
C ARG A 170 12.29 18.61 -12.16
N MET A 171 11.87 17.87 -11.14
CA MET A 171 12.79 17.13 -10.27
C MET A 171 13.39 15.92 -11.01
N PRO A 172 14.64 15.54 -10.73
CA PRO A 172 15.18 14.25 -11.20
C PRO A 172 14.32 13.09 -10.72
N TYR A 173 14.06 12.12 -11.61
CA TYR A 173 13.08 11.05 -11.39
C TYR A 173 13.41 10.14 -10.19
N ASP A 174 14.68 9.93 -9.87
CA ASP A 174 15.14 9.04 -8.81
C ASP A 174 15.37 9.75 -7.47
N SER A 175 15.01 11.03 -7.39
CA SER A 175 15.31 11.95 -6.29
C SER A 175 14.06 12.54 -5.64
N TYR A 176 14.23 13.09 -4.44
CA TYR A 176 13.22 13.89 -3.75
C TYR A 176 13.87 14.98 -2.92
N LYS A 177 13.13 16.07 -2.69
CA LYS A 177 13.44 17.08 -1.67
C LYS A 177 12.56 16.82 -0.45
N LYS A 178 13.15 16.80 0.75
CA LYS A 178 12.43 16.73 2.03
C LYS A 178 12.44 18.11 2.68
N GLU A 179 11.31 18.53 3.22
CA GLU A 179 11.16 19.73 4.04
C GLU A 179 10.39 19.38 5.31
N ASN A 180 10.98 19.62 6.48
CA ASN A 180 10.26 19.55 7.75
C ASN A 180 9.55 20.90 7.94
N VAL A 181 8.25 20.96 7.66
CA VAL A 181 7.48 22.22 7.71
C VAL A 181 7.33 22.69 9.16
N PHE A 182 7.00 21.76 10.07
CA PHE A 182 7.10 21.98 11.50
C PHE A 182 7.18 20.65 12.27
N ASP A 183 7.65 20.72 13.50
CA ASP A 183 7.70 19.60 14.46
C ASP A 183 7.55 20.16 15.87
N GLU A 184 6.32 20.14 16.39
CA GLU A 184 5.95 20.80 17.65
C GLU A 184 5.07 19.88 18.51
N GLY A 185 5.62 19.47 19.66
CA GLY A 185 4.91 18.66 20.64
C GLY A 185 4.45 17.32 20.08
N LYS A 186 3.13 17.16 19.88
CA LYS A 186 2.52 15.94 19.35
C LYS A 186 2.32 15.96 17.83
N LEU A 187 2.57 17.08 17.17
CA LEU A 187 2.24 17.26 15.75
C LEU A 187 3.51 17.52 14.95
N SER A 188 3.67 16.82 13.83
CA SER A 188 4.74 17.09 12.87
C SER A 188 4.20 17.07 11.45
N TYR A 189 4.74 17.92 10.58
CA TYR A 189 4.40 17.96 9.17
C TYR A 189 5.67 17.94 8.32
N ILE A 190 5.78 16.94 7.45
CA ILE A 190 6.86 16.77 6.50
C ILE A 190 6.29 16.82 5.08
N GLU A 191 6.88 17.66 4.23
CA GLU A 191 6.58 17.71 2.81
C GLU A 191 7.73 17.09 2.02
N TYR A 192 7.38 16.26 1.04
CA TYR A 192 8.33 15.74 0.06
C TYR A 192 7.94 16.24 -1.32
N THR A 193 8.89 16.83 -2.04
CA THR A 193 8.70 17.20 -3.46
C THR A 193 9.47 16.23 -4.33
N LEU A 194 8.78 15.60 -5.28
CA LEU A 194 9.38 14.61 -6.19
C LEU A 194 8.73 14.66 -7.56
N ASN A 195 9.39 14.09 -8.56
CA ASN A 195 8.78 13.88 -9.86
C ASN A 195 7.85 12.66 -9.79
N ASP A 196 6.58 12.91 -9.48
CA ASP A 196 5.56 11.86 -9.32
C ASP A 196 4.91 11.46 -10.66
N THR A 197 5.58 11.79 -11.78
CA THR A 197 5.19 11.34 -13.11
C THR A 197 5.29 9.82 -13.17
N GLU A 198 4.32 9.22 -13.82
CA GLU A 198 4.18 7.78 -13.92
C GLU A 198 5.23 7.20 -14.89
N GLN A 199 5.71 6.01 -14.58
CA GLN A 199 6.41 5.17 -15.56
C GLN A 199 5.67 3.84 -15.68
N GLY A 200 5.10 3.56 -16.86
CA GLY A 200 4.41 2.30 -17.17
C GLY A 200 2.88 2.41 -17.25
N ARG A 201 2.20 1.25 -17.15
CA ARG A 201 0.76 1.11 -17.48
C ARG A 201 -0.21 1.45 -16.33
N GLN A 202 0.27 1.68 -15.10
CA GLN A 202 -0.57 1.85 -13.90
C GLN A 202 -0.52 3.28 -13.36
N ILE A 203 -1.26 4.17 -14.03
CA ILE A 203 -1.33 5.63 -13.81
C ILE A 203 -1.54 6.02 -12.33
N TYR A 204 -2.32 5.24 -11.58
CA TYR A 204 -2.64 5.56 -10.20
C TYR A 204 -1.46 5.44 -9.22
N GLN A 205 -0.35 4.82 -9.61
CA GLN A 205 0.76 4.53 -8.69
C GLN A 205 1.77 5.67 -8.54
N GLY A 206 1.91 6.55 -9.54
CA GLY A 206 2.93 7.60 -9.54
C GLY A 206 4.35 7.02 -9.61
N ASN A 207 5.31 7.68 -8.96
CA ASN A 207 6.70 7.25 -8.90
C ASN A 207 6.96 6.31 -7.71
N ILE A 208 6.60 5.03 -7.89
CA ILE A 208 6.71 3.98 -6.85
C ILE A 208 8.11 3.91 -6.25
N PHE A 209 9.14 4.11 -7.08
CA PHE A 209 10.54 4.06 -6.66
C PHE A 209 10.83 5.07 -5.55
N VAL A 210 10.49 6.33 -5.79
CA VAL A 210 10.73 7.39 -4.82
C VAL A 210 9.77 7.30 -3.64
N TRP A 211 8.50 6.95 -3.88
CA TRP A 211 7.52 6.71 -2.81
C TRP A 211 8.03 5.70 -1.79
N SER A 212 8.67 4.62 -2.23
CA SER A 212 9.14 3.59 -1.29
C SER A 212 10.47 3.95 -0.63
N LYS A 213 11.32 4.77 -1.26
CA LYS A 213 12.46 5.38 -0.54
C LYS A 213 11.98 6.24 0.64
N ILE A 214 10.85 6.92 0.48
CA ILE A 214 10.26 7.78 1.53
C ILE A 214 9.56 6.91 2.58
N LEU A 215 8.66 6.03 2.14
CA LEU A 215 7.83 5.20 3.01
C LEU A 215 8.60 4.05 3.66
N GLY A 216 9.66 3.54 3.04
CA GLY A 216 10.49 2.45 3.56
C GLY A 216 11.17 2.77 4.89
N LYS A 217 11.26 4.06 5.24
CA LYS A 217 11.72 4.56 6.55
C LYS A 217 10.70 4.36 7.67
N TYR A 218 9.47 3.96 7.35
CA TYR A 218 8.42 3.76 8.33
C TYR A 218 8.19 2.26 8.56
N ILE A 219 7.81 1.93 9.80
CA ILE A 219 7.51 0.58 10.21
C ILE A 219 6.22 0.58 11.04
N THR A 220 5.32 -0.35 10.75
CA THR A 220 4.19 -0.71 11.62
C THR A 220 4.51 -2.01 12.33
N SER A 221 3.78 -2.34 13.40
CA SER A 221 3.93 -3.65 14.07
C SER A 221 3.78 -4.82 13.09
N ASN A 222 2.86 -4.71 12.13
CA ASN A 222 2.65 -5.69 11.08
C ASN A 222 3.81 -5.73 10.08
N SER A 223 4.28 -4.57 9.58
CA SER A 223 5.40 -4.55 8.64
C SER A 223 6.71 -5.02 9.29
N PHE A 224 6.89 -4.75 10.59
CA PHE A 224 7.99 -5.30 11.38
C PHE A 224 7.91 -6.82 11.49
N ALA A 225 6.75 -7.36 11.84
CA ALA A 225 6.54 -8.81 11.96
C ALA A 225 6.85 -9.51 10.63
N ILE A 226 6.37 -8.96 9.51
CA ILE A 226 6.69 -9.47 8.17
C ILE A 226 8.21 -9.41 7.94
N ARG A 227 8.85 -8.26 8.15
CA ARG A 227 10.31 -8.12 7.99
C ARG A 227 11.10 -9.13 8.84
N MET A 228 10.69 -9.37 10.08
CA MET A 228 11.35 -10.31 10.98
C MET A 228 11.18 -11.76 10.55
N GLN A 229 9.97 -12.15 10.11
CA GLN A 229 9.76 -13.47 9.51
C GLN A 229 10.73 -13.69 8.35
N TRP A 230 10.85 -12.70 7.46
CA TRP A 230 11.72 -12.80 6.29
C TRP A 230 13.22 -12.78 6.60
N LYS A 231 13.64 -12.01 7.61
CA LYS A 231 15.03 -12.09 8.10
C LYS A 231 15.36 -13.49 8.61
N GLN A 232 14.44 -14.12 9.33
CA GLN A 232 14.61 -15.53 9.77
C GLN A 232 14.65 -16.49 8.57
N LEU A 233 13.87 -16.25 7.52
CA LEU A 233 13.90 -17.11 6.32
C LEU A 233 15.26 -17.05 5.61
N ARG A 234 15.95 -15.91 5.64
CA ARG A 234 17.30 -15.76 5.08
C ARG A 234 18.34 -16.63 5.79
N ASP A 235 18.18 -16.88 7.09
CA ASP A 235 19.15 -17.69 7.85
C ASP A 235 19.20 -19.16 7.40
N HIS A 236 18.23 -19.60 6.59
CA HIS A 236 18.14 -20.98 6.10
C HIS A 236 18.93 -21.26 4.82
N SER A 237 19.28 -20.24 4.03
CA SER A 237 20.07 -20.44 2.80
C SER A 237 20.86 -19.21 2.38
N ALA A 238 21.98 -19.43 1.69
CA ALA A 238 22.82 -18.37 1.16
C ALA A 238 22.23 -17.69 -0.10
N GLN A 239 21.22 -18.30 -0.73
CA GLN A 239 20.64 -17.82 -1.99
C GLN A 239 19.10 -17.76 -1.92
N ILE A 240 18.53 -16.66 -2.40
CA ILE A 240 17.08 -16.45 -2.50
C ILE A 240 16.71 -16.29 -3.97
N VAL A 241 15.77 -17.11 -4.44
CA VAL A 241 15.30 -17.11 -5.83
C VAL A 241 13.78 -16.94 -5.86
N ILE A 242 13.30 -16.07 -6.73
CA ILE A 242 11.85 -15.90 -6.93
C ILE A 242 11.37 -16.83 -8.02
N TYR A 243 10.31 -17.58 -7.75
CA TYR A 243 9.65 -18.43 -8.72
C TYR A 243 8.54 -17.66 -9.46
N GLY A 244 8.68 -17.59 -10.78
CA GLY A 244 7.78 -16.89 -11.71
C GLY A 244 8.34 -15.54 -12.15
N ALA A 245 8.21 -15.22 -13.43
CA ALA A 245 8.76 -14.01 -14.06
C ALA A 245 7.66 -12.98 -14.45
N GLY A 246 6.48 -13.07 -13.81
CA GLY A 246 5.35 -12.17 -14.07
C GLY A 246 5.42 -10.84 -13.32
N THR A 247 4.34 -10.05 -13.38
CA THR A 247 4.25 -8.73 -12.71
C THR A 247 4.42 -8.80 -11.18
N GLN A 248 4.07 -9.93 -10.56
CA GLN A 248 4.29 -10.14 -9.13
C GLN A 248 5.78 -10.27 -8.79
N CYS A 249 6.60 -10.83 -9.69
CA CYS A 249 8.05 -10.95 -9.49
C CYS A 249 8.69 -9.59 -9.24
N ALA A 250 8.40 -8.60 -10.10
CA ALA A 250 8.94 -7.25 -9.96
C ALA A 250 8.56 -6.62 -8.61
N ARG A 251 7.33 -6.87 -8.13
CA ARG A 251 6.87 -6.37 -6.82
C ARG A 251 7.62 -7.01 -5.66
N VAL A 252 7.81 -8.33 -5.69
CA VAL A 252 8.56 -9.06 -4.65
C VAL A 252 10.03 -8.63 -4.64
N LEU A 253 10.66 -8.56 -5.81
CA LEU A 253 12.05 -8.11 -5.96
C LEU A 253 12.26 -6.76 -5.31
N TYR A 254 11.39 -5.83 -5.64
CA TYR A 254 11.45 -4.48 -5.14
C TYR A 254 11.26 -4.42 -3.62
N TRP A 255 10.31 -5.18 -3.09
CA TRP A 255 10.07 -5.23 -1.67
C TRP A 255 11.22 -5.86 -0.88
N LEU A 256 11.72 -7.03 -1.32
CA LEU A 256 12.86 -7.70 -0.70
C LEU A 256 14.09 -6.78 -0.68
N SER A 257 14.37 -6.11 -1.79
CA SER A 257 15.44 -5.11 -1.89
C SER A 257 15.27 -3.98 -0.86
N ASN A 258 14.05 -3.46 -0.70
CA ASN A 258 13.76 -2.40 0.27
C ASN A 258 13.96 -2.82 1.73
N ILE A 259 13.87 -4.11 2.05
CA ILE A 259 14.13 -4.63 3.39
C ILE A 259 15.55 -5.19 3.55
N GLY A 260 16.44 -4.91 2.57
CA GLY A 260 17.85 -5.30 2.59
C GLY A 260 18.09 -6.78 2.26
N ILE A 261 17.16 -7.43 1.58
CA ILE A 261 17.28 -8.81 1.12
C ILE A 261 17.62 -8.81 -0.37
N ASN A 262 18.80 -9.35 -0.71
CA ASN A 262 19.22 -9.55 -2.09
C ASN A 262 18.57 -10.82 -2.65
N VAL A 263 18.16 -10.75 -3.92
CA VAL A 263 17.64 -11.89 -4.67
C VAL A 263 18.67 -12.27 -5.71
N ASP A 264 18.99 -13.55 -5.79
CA ASP A 264 20.09 -14.08 -6.61
C ASP A 264 19.66 -14.47 -8.02
N GLY A 265 18.36 -14.67 -8.24
CA GLY A 265 17.83 -15.01 -9.54
C GLY A 265 16.33 -15.23 -9.57
N ILE A 266 15.84 -15.56 -10.76
CA ILE A 266 14.44 -15.87 -11.02
C ILE A 266 14.35 -17.28 -11.62
N ALA A 267 13.45 -18.10 -11.07
CA ALA A 267 13.18 -19.45 -11.49
C ALA A 267 11.88 -19.54 -12.27
N VAL A 268 11.86 -20.29 -13.37
CA VAL A 268 10.65 -20.58 -14.16
C VAL A 268 10.53 -22.07 -14.48
N SER A 269 9.30 -22.53 -14.73
CA SER A 269 9.02 -23.89 -15.23
C SER A 269 9.41 -24.09 -16.69
N SER A 270 9.46 -23.00 -17.47
CA SER A 270 9.77 -23.01 -18.89
C SER A 270 10.39 -21.68 -19.27
N MET A 271 11.38 -21.70 -20.16
CA MET A 271 11.93 -20.48 -20.76
C MET A 271 11.03 -19.93 -21.88
N MET A 272 10.04 -20.71 -22.34
CA MET A 272 9.06 -20.25 -23.31
C MET A 272 8.29 -19.06 -22.73
N ASP A 273 8.22 -17.96 -23.48
CA ASP A 273 7.53 -16.70 -23.13
C ASP A 273 8.08 -15.92 -21.93
N ASN A 274 9.23 -16.32 -21.36
CA ASN A 274 9.88 -15.59 -20.28
C ASN A 274 11.12 -14.85 -20.81
N PRO A 275 11.38 -13.62 -20.35
CA PRO A 275 12.60 -12.89 -20.73
C PRO A 275 13.83 -13.59 -20.13
N GLU A 276 15.01 -13.37 -20.70
CA GLU A 276 16.28 -13.90 -20.16
C GLU A 276 16.69 -13.21 -18.85
N GLU A 277 16.20 -12.00 -18.62
CA GLU A 277 16.57 -11.16 -17.47
C GLU A 277 15.39 -10.27 -17.03
N ILE A 278 15.27 -10.03 -15.72
CA ILE A 278 14.38 -9.00 -15.14
C ILE A 278 15.18 -8.24 -14.08
N ASN A 279 15.23 -6.90 -14.18
CA ASN A 279 15.95 -6.05 -13.23
C ASN A 279 17.42 -6.49 -12.99
N LYS A 280 18.16 -6.87 -14.04
CA LYS A 280 19.55 -7.37 -13.93
C LYS A 280 19.70 -8.73 -13.25
N LEU A 281 18.59 -9.43 -13.00
CA LEU A 281 18.60 -10.78 -12.46
C LEU A 281 18.31 -11.81 -13.54
N PRO A 282 19.10 -12.88 -13.60
CA PRO A 282 18.92 -13.92 -14.62
C PRO A 282 17.63 -14.70 -14.37
N VAL A 283 16.88 -14.93 -15.45
CA VAL A 283 15.75 -15.86 -15.46
C VAL A 283 16.25 -17.21 -15.98
N ARG A 284 16.06 -18.26 -15.18
CA ARG A 284 16.54 -19.61 -15.50
C ARG A 284 15.48 -20.65 -15.15
N MET A 285 15.58 -21.82 -15.77
CA MET A 285 14.83 -22.99 -15.34
C MET A 285 15.10 -23.27 -13.86
N TYR A 286 14.05 -23.57 -13.08
CA TYR A 286 14.20 -23.79 -11.64
C TYR A 286 15.22 -24.90 -11.33
N SER A 287 15.31 -25.92 -12.17
CA SER A 287 16.22 -27.06 -12.06
C SER A 287 17.71 -26.71 -12.07
N VAL A 288 18.08 -25.50 -12.52
CA VAL A 288 19.47 -25.01 -12.52
C VAL A 288 19.92 -24.58 -11.12
N TYR A 289 18.98 -24.22 -10.24
CA TYR A 289 19.30 -23.73 -8.90
C TYR A 289 19.54 -24.88 -7.91
N PRO A 290 20.48 -24.72 -6.95
CA PRO A 290 20.74 -25.67 -5.87
C PRO A 290 19.49 -26.02 -5.06
N LYS A 291 19.39 -27.23 -4.52
CA LYS A 291 18.20 -27.72 -3.79
C LYS A 291 18.02 -27.11 -2.39
N ASP A 292 19.09 -26.53 -1.87
CA ASP A 292 19.14 -25.79 -0.60
C ASP A 292 18.87 -24.29 -0.76
N VAL A 293 18.56 -23.81 -1.97
CA VAL A 293 18.12 -22.43 -2.20
C VAL A 293 16.74 -22.17 -1.56
N THR A 294 16.53 -20.94 -1.11
CA THR A 294 15.20 -20.47 -0.72
C THR A 294 14.40 -20.07 -1.96
N MET A 295 13.37 -20.84 -2.28
CA MET A 295 12.41 -20.55 -3.35
C MET A 295 11.23 -19.73 -2.81
N VAL A 296 11.03 -18.55 -3.39
CA VAL A 296 9.90 -17.65 -3.08
C VAL A 296 8.88 -17.72 -4.20
N VAL A 297 7.74 -18.34 -3.95
CA VAL A 297 6.64 -18.47 -4.92
C VAL A 297 5.64 -17.33 -4.70
N SER A 298 5.60 -16.41 -5.65
CA SER A 298 4.69 -15.25 -5.60
C SER A 298 3.74 -15.26 -6.78
N ILE A 299 2.67 -16.05 -6.66
CA ILE A 299 1.63 -16.16 -7.68
C ILE A 299 0.31 -15.68 -7.11
N GLY A 300 -0.43 -14.91 -7.91
CA GLY A 300 -1.70 -14.31 -7.48
C GLY A 300 -2.79 -15.35 -7.17
N ASP A 301 -2.75 -16.50 -7.85
CA ASP A 301 -3.64 -17.62 -7.59
C ASP A 301 -3.05 -18.57 -6.51
N LYS A 302 -3.78 -18.73 -5.40
CA LYS A 302 -3.36 -19.57 -4.28
C LYS A 302 -3.27 -21.05 -4.64
N SER A 303 -4.17 -21.56 -5.50
CA SER A 303 -4.20 -22.96 -5.90
C SER A 303 -2.98 -23.30 -6.77
N GLU A 304 -2.64 -22.41 -7.69
CA GLU A 304 -1.46 -22.50 -8.54
C GLU A 304 -0.16 -22.41 -7.71
N ALA A 305 -0.08 -21.47 -6.76
CA ALA A 305 1.05 -21.37 -5.86
C ALA A 305 1.30 -22.68 -5.07
N LYS A 306 0.23 -23.29 -4.52
CA LYS A 306 0.31 -24.59 -3.83
C LYS A 306 0.77 -25.72 -4.75
N LYS A 307 0.29 -25.77 -6.00
CA LYS A 307 0.74 -26.75 -7.00
C LYS A 307 2.22 -26.63 -7.29
N ILE A 308 2.72 -25.41 -7.47
CA ILE A 308 4.14 -25.15 -7.72
C ILE A 308 4.99 -25.54 -6.53
N LYS A 309 4.57 -25.21 -5.31
CA LYS A 309 5.28 -25.66 -4.11
C LYS A 309 5.37 -27.18 -4.03
N ARG A 310 4.30 -27.89 -4.34
CA ARG A 310 4.32 -29.36 -4.44
C ARG A 310 5.35 -29.85 -5.46
N ILE A 311 5.37 -29.28 -6.66
CA ILE A 311 6.34 -29.65 -7.71
C ILE A 311 7.78 -29.40 -7.23
N LEU A 312 8.05 -28.24 -6.62
CA LEU A 312 9.38 -27.92 -6.10
C LEU A 312 9.79 -28.89 -4.97
N ASN A 313 8.88 -29.23 -4.06
CA ASN A 313 9.14 -30.21 -3.01
C ASN A 313 9.42 -31.62 -3.58
N GLU A 314 8.67 -32.04 -4.61
CA GLU A 314 8.91 -33.30 -5.35
C GLU A 314 10.28 -33.29 -6.05
N HIS A 315 10.82 -32.11 -6.37
CA HIS A 315 12.18 -31.91 -6.89
C HIS A 315 13.21 -31.57 -5.79
N GLU A 316 12.91 -31.94 -4.54
CA GLU A 316 13.81 -31.87 -3.38
C GLU A 316 14.22 -30.47 -2.91
N TYR A 317 13.52 -29.41 -3.33
CA TYR A 317 13.74 -28.07 -2.76
C TYR A 317 13.24 -28.04 -1.32
N LYS A 318 14.14 -27.73 -0.39
CA LYS A 318 13.85 -27.79 1.06
C LYS A 318 13.09 -26.57 1.59
N TYR A 319 13.35 -25.41 1.01
CA TYR A 319 12.88 -24.12 1.51
C TYR A 319 12.00 -23.45 0.46
N VAL A 320 10.69 -23.76 0.48
CA VAL A 320 9.71 -23.21 -0.47
C VAL A 320 8.65 -22.41 0.27
N TYR A 321 8.67 -21.09 0.08
CA TYR A 321 7.74 -20.16 0.71
C TYR A 321 6.72 -19.63 -0.28
N LEU A 322 5.45 -19.65 0.12
CA LEU A 322 4.36 -19.08 -0.65
C LEU A 322 4.07 -17.67 -0.14
N LEU A 323 3.86 -16.72 -1.04
CA LEU A 323 3.47 -15.36 -0.69
C LEU A 323 2.06 -15.03 -1.12
N ASP A 324 1.32 -14.39 -0.21
CA ASP A 324 0.07 -13.74 -0.58
C ASP A 324 0.32 -12.39 -1.28
N TYR A 325 -0.75 -11.77 -1.76
CA TYR A 325 -0.66 -10.47 -2.44
C TYR A 325 -0.10 -9.34 -1.54
N ASN A 326 -0.12 -9.54 -0.22
CA ASN A 326 0.42 -8.67 0.81
C ASN A 326 1.79 -9.18 1.34
N MET A 327 2.43 -10.10 0.61
CA MET A 327 3.76 -10.69 0.87
C MET A 327 3.96 -11.22 2.29
N ARG A 328 2.85 -11.68 2.87
CA ARG A 328 2.87 -12.52 4.04
C ARG A 328 3.16 -13.95 3.59
N PRO A 329 4.09 -14.65 4.26
CA PRO A 329 4.23 -16.09 4.12
C PRO A 329 2.87 -16.76 4.36
N ILE A 330 2.41 -17.56 3.41
CA ILE A 330 1.20 -18.38 3.56
C ILE A 330 1.63 -19.67 4.25
N SER A 331 0.96 -20.02 5.36
CA SER A 331 1.16 -21.32 6.01
C SER A 331 0.55 -22.43 5.17
N ASP A 332 1.05 -23.66 5.31
CA ASP A 332 0.51 -24.80 4.56
C ASP A 332 -0.93 -25.19 4.98
N GLU A 333 -1.42 -24.63 6.10
CA GLU A 333 -2.73 -24.91 6.70
C GLU A 333 -3.87 -24.00 6.18
N GLU A 334 -3.54 -22.90 5.49
CA GLU A 334 -4.51 -21.99 4.84
C GLU A 334 -4.58 -22.24 3.33
#